data_AF-A0A447IMC4-F1
#
_entry.id   AF-A0A447IMC4-F1
#
_cell.length_a   1.000
_cell.length_b   1.000
_cell.length_c   1.000
_cell.angle_alpha   90.00
_cell.angle_beta   90.00
_cell.angle_gamma   90.00
#
_symmetry.space_group_name_H-M   'P 1'
#
loop_
_entity.id
_entity.type
_entity.pdbx_description
1 polymer ?
#
loop_
_entity_poly.entity_id
_entity_poly.type
_entity_poly.pdbx_seq_one_letter_code
_entity_poly.pdbx_strand_id
1 'polypeptide(L)'
;MFKPLLAALLMALPLGAAAAPVAAPVIDVPQASGYFLAHEGTGDFLAFDALAVVDGVATGDSLLADLSLTFDLADPHADASGAFSLRDEDGWLVDGVLDRISASDGVLSLVFGDLTGSIAGLFGDSLTVSLAFLSLSDSDPLRALRDGETYDIAYWAEGASQPAPVPLPAGALLLVSGLGMLVLRRSRRAMA
;
A
#
# COMPACT_ATOMS: atom_id res chain seq x y z
N MET A 1 -42.21 -36.26 -36.48
CA MET A 1 -41.45 -35.15 -37.10
C MET A 1 -40.93 -34.27 -35.97
N PHE A 2 -39.66 -34.42 -35.58
CA PHE A 2 -39.08 -33.79 -34.40
C PHE A 2 -38.25 -32.55 -34.77
N LYS A 3 -38.57 -31.41 -34.14
CA LYS A 3 -37.68 -30.27 -33.88
C LYS A 3 -36.47 -30.77 -33.04
N PRO A 4 -35.25 -30.21 -33.19
CA PRO A 4 -34.99 -28.84 -32.73
C PRO A 4 -33.99 -28.02 -33.60
N LEU A 5 -34.36 -26.75 -33.82
CA LEU A 5 -33.46 -25.63 -34.08
C LEU A 5 -33.03 -25.09 -32.72
N LEU A 6 -31.82 -25.43 -32.28
CA LEU A 6 -31.17 -24.79 -31.13
C LEU A 6 -29.66 -24.78 -31.39
N ALA A 7 -28.99 -23.76 -30.84
CA ALA A 7 -27.53 -23.57 -30.79
C ALA A 7 -26.88 -22.86 -32.01
N ALA A 8 -27.20 -21.58 -32.16
CA ALA A 8 -26.26 -20.62 -32.75
C ALA A 8 -26.39 -19.28 -32.01
N LEU A 9 -26.20 -19.30 -30.70
CA LEU A 9 -26.05 -18.10 -29.89
C LEU A 9 -24.91 -18.34 -28.90
N LEU A 10 -23.69 -18.46 -29.43
CA LEU A 10 -22.49 -18.44 -28.62
C LEU A 10 -21.45 -17.61 -29.36
N MET A 11 -20.77 -16.77 -28.57
CA MET A 11 -19.51 -16.10 -28.89
C MET A 11 -19.62 -14.67 -29.44
N ALA A 12 -20.30 -13.80 -28.69
CA ALA A 12 -19.84 -12.42 -28.54
C ALA A 12 -19.41 -12.23 -27.08
N LEU A 13 -18.33 -12.93 -26.68
CA LEU A 13 -17.64 -12.60 -25.43
C LEU A 13 -16.69 -11.43 -25.76
N PRO A 14 -16.75 -10.31 -25.03
CA PRO A 14 -15.73 -9.28 -25.13
C PRO A 14 -14.43 -9.84 -24.53
N LEU A 15 -13.63 -10.51 -25.35
CA LEU A 15 -12.24 -10.87 -25.07
C LEU A 15 -11.41 -9.58 -25.15
N GLY A 16 -11.31 -8.88 -24.04
CA GLY A 16 -10.50 -7.66 -23.95
C GLY A 16 -10.97 -6.66 -22.91
N ALA A 17 -11.45 -7.09 -21.74
CA ALA A 17 -11.41 -6.20 -20.60
C ALA A 17 -9.95 -6.13 -20.14
N ALA A 18 -9.24 -5.10 -20.60
CA ALA A 18 -8.00 -4.71 -19.94
C ALA A 18 -8.35 -4.51 -18.45
N ALA A 19 -7.67 -5.24 -17.56
CA ALA A 19 -7.84 -5.02 -16.13
C ALA A 19 -7.47 -3.56 -15.86
N ALA A 20 -8.45 -2.76 -15.48
CA ALA A 20 -8.18 -1.40 -15.04
C ALA A 20 -7.17 -1.45 -13.89
N PRO A 21 -6.24 -0.49 -13.81
CA PRO A 21 -5.35 -0.42 -12.67
C PRO A 21 -6.19 -0.36 -11.40
N VAL A 22 -5.96 -1.31 -10.49
CA VAL A 22 -6.51 -1.24 -9.14
C VAL A 22 -5.77 -0.09 -8.46
N ALA A 23 -6.50 0.92 -7.98
CA ALA A 23 -5.89 2.00 -7.21
C ALA A 23 -5.13 1.40 -6.03
N ALA A 24 -3.89 1.83 -5.81
CA ALA A 24 -3.11 1.38 -4.68
C ALA A 24 -3.85 1.77 -3.38
N PRO A 25 -3.85 0.90 -2.35
CA PRO A 25 -4.40 1.27 -1.06
C PRO A 25 -3.72 2.51 -0.49
N VAL A 26 -4.52 3.34 0.19
CA VAL A 26 -4.03 4.54 0.88
C VAL A 26 -4.44 4.43 2.35
N ILE A 27 -3.48 4.63 3.24
CA ILE A 27 -3.73 4.78 4.68
C ILE A 27 -3.80 6.28 4.94
N ASP A 28 -4.89 6.76 5.52
CA ASP A 28 -5.06 8.17 5.88
C ASP A 28 -5.18 8.29 7.41
N VAL A 29 -4.37 9.18 7.99
CA VAL A 29 -4.42 9.58 9.39
C VAL A 29 -4.68 11.08 9.42
N PRO A 30 -5.96 11.49 9.44
CA PRO A 30 -6.34 12.90 9.24
C PRO A 30 -5.92 13.78 10.41
N GLN A 31 -5.76 13.19 11.59
CA GLN A 31 -5.29 13.89 12.78
C GLN A 31 -4.66 12.90 13.76
N ALA A 32 -3.48 13.24 14.26
CA ALA A 32 -2.83 12.58 15.37
C ALA A 32 -2.06 13.59 16.23
N SER A 33 -1.64 13.15 17.41
CA SER A 33 -0.76 13.92 18.28
C SER A 33 0.60 13.23 18.33
N GLY A 34 1.64 13.96 17.94
CA GLY A 34 3.02 13.51 18.01
C GLY A 34 3.76 14.20 19.14
N TYR A 35 4.59 13.46 19.88
CA TYR A 35 5.39 13.98 20.99
C TYR A 35 6.87 13.94 20.61
N PHE A 36 7.59 15.01 20.94
CA PHE A 36 9.02 15.11 20.66
C PHE A 36 9.86 15.18 21.95
N LEU A 37 10.93 14.40 21.97
CA LEU A 37 11.94 14.39 23.02
C LEU A 37 13.32 14.61 22.41
N ALA A 38 14.16 15.40 23.07
CA ALA A 38 15.55 15.58 22.71
C ALA A 38 16.45 15.14 23.87
N HIS A 39 17.40 14.24 23.58
CA HIS A 39 18.36 13.77 24.57
C HIS A 39 19.73 13.51 23.93
N GLU A 40 20.79 14.07 24.52
CA GLU A 40 22.18 13.83 24.12
C GLU A 40 22.49 14.03 22.62
N GLY A 41 21.79 14.93 21.94
CA GLY A 41 21.97 15.19 20.50
C GLY A 41 21.09 14.34 19.60
N THR A 42 20.28 13.44 20.16
CA THR A 42 19.27 12.64 19.47
C THR A 42 17.88 13.24 19.68
N GLY A 43 17.06 13.22 18.65
CA GLY A 43 15.64 13.55 18.70
C GLY A 43 14.79 12.30 18.48
N ASP A 44 13.78 12.10 19.32
CA ASP A 44 12.78 11.06 19.20
C ASP A 44 11.41 11.70 18.98
N PHE A 45 10.73 11.33 17.91
CA PHE A 45 9.36 11.74 17.60
C PHE A 45 8.44 10.54 17.56
N LEU A 46 7.34 10.60 18.33
CA LEU A 46 6.47 9.46 18.58
C LEU A 46 5.00 9.87 18.41
N ALA A 47 4.25 9.15 17.60
CA ALA A 47 2.80 9.25 17.49
C ALA A 47 2.20 7.85 17.59
N PHE A 48 1.32 7.63 18.57
CA PHE A 48 0.74 6.32 18.85
C PHE A 48 -0.78 6.38 18.85
N ASP A 49 -1.39 5.24 18.55
CA ASP A 49 -2.84 5.01 18.59
C ASP A 49 -3.63 6.03 17.75
N ALA A 50 -3.05 6.46 16.63
CA ALA A 50 -3.69 7.41 15.75
C ALA A 50 -4.81 6.73 14.96
N LEU A 51 -6.00 7.32 14.92
CA LEU A 51 -7.10 6.77 14.14
C LEU A 51 -6.77 6.85 12.65
N ALA A 52 -6.80 5.69 12.00
CA ALA A 52 -6.50 5.54 10.59
C ALA A 52 -7.73 5.08 9.80
N VAL A 53 -7.74 5.43 8.52
CA VAL A 53 -8.69 4.92 7.52
C VAL A 53 -7.89 4.31 6.39
N VAL A 54 -8.31 3.16 5.87
CA VAL A 54 -7.69 2.55 4.70
C VAL A 54 -8.67 2.53 3.54
N ASP A 55 -8.33 3.25 2.48
CA ASP A 55 -9.05 3.20 1.23
C ASP A 55 -8.54 2.07 0.36
N GLY A 56 -9.45 1.39 -0.35
CA GLY A 56 -9.13 0.29 -1.26
C GLY A 56 -8.98 -1.08 -0.61
N VAL A 57 -9.08 -1.18 0.71
CA VAL A 57 -9.07 -2.45 1.46
C VAL A 57 -10.26 -2.46 2.41
N ALA A 58 -11.05 -3.52 2.38
CA ALA A 58 -12.12 -3.69 3.35
C ALA A 58 -11.51 -4.06 4.71
N THR A 59 -11.63 -3.17 5.69
CA THR A 59 -11.27 -3.43 7.08
C THR A 59 -12.56 -3.52 7.92
N GLY A 60 -12.60 -4.47 8.85
CA GLY A 60 -13.78 -4.70 9.70
C GLY A 60 -13.85 -3.76 10.89
N ASP A 61 -12.69 -3.35 11.40
CA ASP A 61 -12.55 -2.74 12.71
C ASP A 61 -11.87 -1.38 12.67
N SER A 62 -11.82 -0.72 13.81
CA SER A 62 -11.11 0.56 13.96
C SER A 62 -9.61 0.34 13.82
N LEU A 63 -8.98 1.14 12.96
CA LEU A 63 -7.57 1.05 12.67
C LEU A 63 -6.79 2.05 13.50
N LEU A 64 -5.66 1.60 14.02
CA LEU A 64 -4.71 2.41 14.77
C LEU A 64 -3.36 2.39 14.06
N ALA A 65 -2.81 3.58 13.85
CA ALA A 65 -1.51 3.77 13.25
C ALA A 65 -0.53 4.34 14.28
N ASP A 66 0.66 3.75 14.29
CA ASP A 66 1.79 4.17 15.11
C ASP A 66 2.93 4.60 14.19
N LEU A 67 3.58 5.70 14.55
CA LEU A 67 4.72 6.26 13.85
C LEU A 67 5.79 6.64 14.86
N SER A 68 7.02 6.19 14.63
CA SER A 68 8.18 6.54 15.42
C SER A 68 9.34 6.94 14.53
N LEU A 69 10.07 7.98 14.94
CA LEU A 69 11.27 8.46 14.28
C LEU A 69 12.32 8.78 15.35
N THR A 70 13.56 8.38 15.08
CA THR A 70 14.74 8.72 15.88
C THR A 70 15.79 9.26 14.92
N PHE A 71 16.37 10.43 15.22
CA PHE A 71 17.30 11.12 14.31
C PHE A 71 18.33 11.96 15.07
N ASP A 72 19.46 12.25 14.42
CA ASP A 72 20.48 13.18 14.94
C ASP A 72 19.99 14.63 14.79
N LEU A 73 20.07 15.44 15.85
CA LEU A 73 19.60 16.83 15.84
C LEU A 73 20.47 17.76 14.99
N ALA A 74 21.74 17.41 14.76
CA ALA A 74 22.64 18.16 13.89
C ALA A 74 22.35 17.89 12.41
N ASP A 75 22.01 16.64 12.06
CA ASP A 75 21.65 16.24 10.70
C ASP A 75 20.49 15.23 10.68
N PRO A 76 19.23 15.71 10.80
CA PRO A 76 18.07 14.85 11.02
C PRO A 76 17.70 13.98 9.81
N HIS A 77 18.32 14.20 8.65
CA HIS A 77 17.99 13.48 7.42
C HIS A 77 19.07 12.47 7.00
N ALA A 78 20.25 12.50 7.62
CA ALA A 78 21.36 11.63 7.24
C ALA A 78 21.20 10.20 7.79
N ASP A 79 20.97 10.09 9.10
CA ASP A 79 20.96 8.81 9.83
C ASP A 79 19.69 8.66 10.70
N ALA A 80 18.53 8.91 10.11
CA ALA A 80 17.26 8.67 10.79
C ALA A 80 16.89 7.17 10.77
N SER A 81 16.27 6.72 11.85
CA SER A 81 15.61 5.42 11.95
C SER A 81 14.18 5.60 12.44
N GLY A 82 13.35 4.58 12.31
CA GLY A 82 11.94 4.68 12.67
C GLY A 82 11.15 3.45 12.29
N ALA A 83 9.91 3.43 12.72
CA ALA A 83 8.95 2.39 12.39
C ALA A 83 7.57 2.99 12.13
N PHE A 84 6.85 2.37 11.20
CA PHE A 84 5.45 2.63 10.94
C PHE A 84 4.68 1.33 11.09
N SER A 85 3.56 1.37 11.79
CA SER A 85 2.71 0.20 11.90
C SER A 85 1.23 0.57 11.92
N LEU A 86 0.43 -0.28 11.29
CA LEU A 86 -1.03 -0.23 11.24
C LEU A 86 -1.59 -1.51 11.85
N ARG A 87 -2.53 -1.37 12.77
CA ARG A 87 -3.17 -2.50 13.45
C ARG A 87 -4.66 -2.32 13.62
N ASP A 88 -5.35 -3.44 13.79
CA ASP A 88 -6.71 -3.52 14.29
C ASP A 88 -6.75 -4.29 15.62
N GLU A 89 -7.92 -4.82 16.00
CA GLU A 89 -8.07 -5.64 17.20
C GLU A 89 -7.50 -7.06 17.07
N ASP A 90 -7.38 -7.57 15.83
CA ASP A 90 -6.89 -8.91 15.52
C ASP A 90 -5.36 -8.95 15.39
N GLY A 91 -4.73 -7.82 15.10
CA GLY A 91 -3.28 -7.64 15.17
C GLY A 91 -2.70 -6.67 14.15
N TRP A 92 -1.44 -6.89 13.80
CA TRP A 92 -0.70 -6.05 12.84
C TRP A 92 -1.12 -6.33 11.41
N LEU A 93 -1.62 -5.29 10.74
CA LEU A 93 -2.02 -5.31 9.33
C LEU A 93 -0.85 -4.96 8.42
N VAL A 94 -0.08 -3.94 8.79
CA VAL A 94 1.15 -3.49 8.13
C VAL A 94 2.14 -3.07 9.21
N ASP A 95 3.40 -3.42 9.03
CA ASP A 95 4.54 -2.95 9.82
C ASP A 95 5.72 -2.73 8.88
N GLY A 96 6.57 -1.75 9.14
CA GLY A 96 7.68 -1.37 8.27
C GLY A 96 8.74 -0.56 9.00
N VAL A 97 9.97 -0.65 8.51
CA VAL A 97 11.15 0.03 9.07
C VAL A 97 11.54 1.18 8.15
N LEU A 98 11.94 2.32 8.73
CA LEU A 98 12.33 3.50 7.97
C LEU A 98 13.61 3.23 7.17
N ASP A 99 13.52 3.37 5.85
CA ASP A 99 14.66 3.29 4.92
C ASP A 99 15.22 4.67 4.58
N ARG A 100 14.33 5.67 4.47
CA ARG A 100 14.71 7.01 4.03
C ARG A 100 13.76 8.06 4.57
N ILE A 101 14.32 9.22 4.91
CA ILE A 101 13.60 10.44 5.22
C ILE A 101 14.03 11.56 4.27
N SER A 102 13.09 12.45 3.94
CA SER A 102 13.38 13.71 3.25
C SER A 102 12.32 14.75 3.60
N ALA A 103 12.65 16.03 3.44
CA ALA A 103 11.73 17.15 3.65
C ALA A 103 11.57 17.97 2.37
N SER A 104 10.33 18.33 2.03
CA SER A 104 10.02 19.31 0.99
C SER A 104 8.80 20.11 1.42
N ASP A 105 8.88 21.44 1.32
CA ASP A 105 7.75 22.35 1.52
C ASP A 105 6.97 22.13 2.84
N GLY A 106 7.68 21.80 3.92
CA GLY A 106 7.08 21.57 5.25
C GLY A 106 6.43 20.19 5.43
N VAL A 107 6.57 19.29 4.44
CA VAL A 107 6.12 17.89 4.52
C VAL A 107 7.35 16.98 4.58
N LEU A 108 7.32 16.02 5.51
CA LEU A 108 8.30 14.95 5.58
C LEU A 108 7.82 13.77 4.74
N SER A 109 8.66 13.30 3.83
CA SER A 109 8.46 12.04 3.11
C SER A 109 9.32 10.97 3.77
N LEU A 110 8.66 9.97 4.33
CA LEU A 110 9.23 8.85 5.06
C LEU A 110 8.97 7.60 4.25
N VAL A 111 10.02 6.92 3.80
CA VAL A 111 9.91 5.67 3.04
C VAL A 111 10.21 4.53 3.98
N PHE A 112 9.25 3.64 4.15
CA PHE A 112 9.36 2.43 4.96
C PHE A 112 9.51 1.20 4.06
N GLY A 113 10.50 0.38 4.37
CA GLY A 113 10.77 -0.90 3.75
C GLY A 113 10.50 -2.07 4.70
N ASP A 114 10.93 -3.26 4.28
CA ASP A 114 10.77 -4.52 5.03
C ASP A 114 9.33 -4.74 5.52
N LEU A 115 8.36 -4.46 4.65
CA LEU A 115 6.95 -4.48 5.03
C LEU A 115 6.49 -5.89 5.42
N THR A 116 5.86 -6.00 6.59
CA THR A 116 5.24 -7.24 7.08
C THR A 116 3.81 -7.01 7.54
N GLY A 117 3.04 -8.09 7.69
CA GLY A 117 1.63 -8.02 8.11
C GLY A 117 0.68 -8.64 7.08
N SER A 118 -0.61 -8.72 7.44
CA SER A 118 -1.63 -9.43 6.66
C SER A 118 -1.97 -8.74 5.33
N ILE A 119 -1.83 -7.42 5.25
CA ILE A 119 -2.15 -6.63 4.05
C ILE A 119 -0.92 -5.93 3.44
N ALA A 120 0.27 -6.13 3.99
CA ALA A 120 1.52 -5.50 3.52
C ALA A 120 1.77 -5.71 2.02
N GLY A 121 1.49 -6.91 1.50
CA GLY A 121 1.66 -7.22 0.07
C GLY A 121 0.80 -6.37 -0.88
N LEU A 122 -0.24 -5.68 -0.38
CA LEU A 122 -1.04 -4.75 -1.18
C LEU A 122 -0.32 -3.41 -1.42
N PHE A 123 0.65 -3.05 -0.59
CA PHE A 123 1.43 -1.82 -0.69
C PHE A 123 2.72 -1.99 -1.51
N GLY A 124 3.03 -3.21 -1.98
CA GLY A 124 4.25 -3.51 -2.72
C GLY A 124 5.46 -3.64 -1.82
N ASP A 125 6.63 -3.21 -2.30
CA ASP A 125 7.90 -3.39 -1.60
C ASP A 125 8.19 -2.29 -0.56
N SER A 126 7.49 -1.16 -0.65
CA SER A 126 7.72 0.00 0.21
C SER A 126 6.45 0.82 0.41
N LEU A 127 6.36 1.49 1.55
CA LEU A 127 5.29 2.40 1.92
C LEU A 127 5.86 3.82 2.08
N THR A 128 5.31 4.80 1.38
CA THR A 128 5.70 6.20 1.54
C THR A 128 4.68 6.93 2.40
N VAL A 129 5.09 7.34 3.59
CA VAL A 129 4.30 8.20 4.49
C VAL A 129 4.67 9.66 4.24
N SER A 130 3.67 10.48 3.95
CA SER A 130 3.81 11.94 3.87
C SER A 130 3.26 12.55 5.15
N LEU A 131 4.13 13.10 5.98
CA LEU A 131 3.82 13.64 7.30
C LEU A 131 3.86 15.18 7.29
N ALA A 132 2.78 15.79 7.74
CA ALA A 132 2.63 17.23 7.89
C ALA A 132 2.40 17.61 9.36
N PHE A 133 3.07 18.69 9.79
CA PHE A 133 2.86 19.31 11.09
C PHE A 133 1.88 20.47 10.93
N LEU A 134 0.74 20.41 11.61
CA LEU A 134 -0.36 21.35 11.40
C LEU A 134 -0.08 22.74 12.00
N SER A 135 0.81 22.81 12.99
CA SER A 135 1.18 24.04 13.71
C SER A 135 2.54 24.61 13.30
N LEU A 136 3.31 23.89 12.48
CA LEU A 136 4.64 24.33 12.01
C LEU A 136 4.52 24.84 10.58
N SER A 137 5.33 25.85 10.26
CA SER A 137 5.39 26.45 8.91
C SER A 137 6.80 26.48 8.32
N ASP A 138 7.76 25.88 9.03
CA ASP A 138 9.13 25.75 8.56
C ASP A 138 9.23 24.75 7.41
N SER A 139 10.14 25.01 6.47
CA SER A 139 10.39 24.12 5.33
C SER A 139 10.97 22.76 5.75
N ASP A 140 11.64 22.72 6.90
CA ASP A 140 12.14 21.51 7.56
C ASP A 140 11.55 21.42 8.97
N PRO A 141 10.44 20.68 9.15
CA PRO A 141 9.72 20.67 10.42
C PRO A 141 10.54 20.03 11.56
N LEU A 142 11.48 19.12 11.27
CA LEU A 142 12.27 18.45 12.31
C LEU A 142 13.18 19.42 13.07
N ARG A 143 13.67 20.47 12.39
CA ARG A 143 14.50 21.50 13.01
C ARG A 143 13.72 22.49 13.87
N ALA A 144 12.41 22.55 13.69
CA ALA A 144 11.53 23.44 14.44
C ALA A 144 10.97 22.78 15.72
N LEU A 145 11.24 21.49 15.92
CA LEU A 145 10.79 20.74 17.09
C LEU A 145 11.50 21.23 18.36
N ARG A 146 10.76 21.22 19.47
CA ARG A 146 11.19 21.70 20.78
C ARG A 146 10.98 20.59 21.79
N ASP A 147 12.02 20.32 22.56
CA ASP A 147 12.03 19.25 23.55
C ASP A 147 10.82 19.34 24.50
N GLY A 148 10.14 18.20 24.67
CA GLY A 148 9.00 18.05 25.55
C GLY A 148 7.69 18.63 25.03
N GLU A 149 7.61 19.03 23.76
CA GLU A 149 6.38 19.55 23.14
C GLU A 149 5.59 18.46 22.40
N THR A 150 4.27 18.68 22.35
CA THR A 150 3.33 17.90 21.56
C THR A 150 2.89 18.70 20.33
N TYR A 151 2.81 18.03 19.19
CA TYR A 151 2.46 18.60 17.90
C TYR A 151 1.22 17.91 17.33
N ASP A 152 0.31 18.70 16.75
CA ASP A 152 -0.75 18.19 15.92
C ASP A 152 -0.18 17.85 14.54
N ILE A 153 -0.38 16.61 14.11
CA ILE A 153 0.10 16.11 12.83
C ILE A 153 -1.03 15.47 12.03
N ALA A 154 -0.83 15.40 10.72
CA ALA A 154 -1.61 14.57 9.82
C ALA A 154 -0.65 13.87 8.87
N TYR A 155 -0.98 12.65 8.48
CA TYR A 155 -0.17 11.93 7.51
C TYR A 155 -0.98 10.93 6.72
N TRP A 156 -0.51 10.63 5.52
CA TRP A 156 -1.06 9.57 4.69
C TRP A 156 0.06 8.70 4.15
N ALA A 157 -0.24 7.43 3.90
CA ALA A 157 0.71 6.44 3.45
C ALA A 157 0.22 5.79 2.14
N GLU A 158 1.10 5.75 1.16
CA GLU A 158 0.84 5.16 -0.15
C GLU A 158 1.85 4.06 -0.46
N GLY A 159 1.34 2.93 -0.98
CA GLY A 159 2.19 1.85 -1.46
C GLY A 159 2.91 2.21 -2.75
N ALA A 160 3.97 1.47 -3.06
CA ALA A 160 4.61 1.56 -4.37
C ALA A 160 3.60 1.23 -5.47
N SER A 161 3.52 2.08 -6.50
CA SER A 161 2.62 1.88 -7.63
C SER A 161 2.84 0.52 -8.28
N GLN A 162 1.89 -0.41 -8.15
CA GLN A 162 2.00 -1.72 -8.77
C GLN A 162 1.78 -1.61 -10.28
N PRO A 163 2.63 -2.25 -11.12
CA PRO A 163 2.40 -2.29 -12.54
C PRO A 163 1.06 -2.97 -12.83
N ALA A 164 0.27 -2.38 -13.73
CA ALA A 164 -1.03 -2.95 -14.10
C ALA A 164 -0.86 -4.42 -14.51
N PRO A 165 -1.77 -5.33 -14.09
CA PRO A 165 -1.70 -6.74 -14.47
C PRO A 165 -1.58 -6.85 -15.98
N VAL A 166 -0.47 -7.42 -16.47
CA VAL A 166 -0.26 -7.59 -17.91
C VAL A 166 -1.40 -8.48 -18.42
N PRO A 167 -2.26 -7.99 -19.34
CA PRO A 167 -3.35 -8.81 -19.85
C PRO A 167 -2.72 -10.02 -20.53
N LEU A 168 -3.02 -11.22 -20.02
CA LEU A 168 -2.60 -12.45 -20.66
C LEU A 168 -3.03 -12.37 -22.13
N PRO A 169 -2.11 -12.56 -23.09
CA PRO A 169 -2.48 -12.48 -24.48
C PRO A 169 -3.61 -13.47 -24.71
N ALA A 170 -4.71 -13.03 -25.31
CA ALA A 170 -5.86 -13.88 -25.64
C ALA A 170 -5.44 -15.16 -26.40
N GLY A 171 -4.26 -15.13 -27.03
CA GLY A 171 -3.57 -16.28 -27.62
C GLY A 171 -3.31 -17.45 -26.66
N ALA A 172 -3.04 -17.23 -25.37
CA ALA A 172 -2.84 -18.31 -24.39
C ALA A 172 -4.14 -19.09 -24.14
N LEU A 173 -5.27 -18.39 -24.01
CA LEU A 173 -6.60 -19.00 -23.90
C LEU A 173 -7.03 -19.70 -25.21
N LEU A 174 -6.69 -19.12 -26.37
CA LEU A 174 -6.90 -19.75 -27.68
C LEU A 174 -6.04 -21.01 -27.88
N LEU A 175 -4.81 -21.03 -27.38
CA LEU A 175 -3.93 -22.20 -27.43
C LEU A 175 -4.44 -23.33 -26.54
N VAL A 176 -4.86 -23.04 -25.31
CA VAL A 176 -5.41 -24.06 -24.39
C VAL A 176 -6.73 -24.63 -24.93
N SER A 177 -7.62 -23.78 -25.44
CA SER A 177 -8.88 -24.23 -26.05
C SER A 177 -8.66 -25.00 -27.36
N GLY A 178 -7.70 -24.58 -28.19
CA GLY A 178 -7.30 -25.28 -29.41
C GLY A 178 -6.68 -26.65 -29.15
N LEU A 179 -5.79 -26.77 -28.17
CA LEU A 179 -5.19 -28.03 -27.72
C LEU A 179 -6.24 -28.99 -27.14
N GLY A 180 -7.16 -28.48 -26.32
CA GLY A 180 -8.28 -29.26 -25.79
C GLY A 180 -9.17 -29.86 -26.89
N MET A 181 -9.51 -29.07 -27.92
CA MET A 181 -10.25 -29.58 -29.08
C MET A 181 -9.46 -30.63 -29.88
N LEU A 182 -8.15 -30.47 -30.03
CA LEU A 182 -7.32 -31.42 -30.77
C LEU A 182 -7.26 -32.79 -30.09
N VAL A 183 -7.14 -32.82 -28.76
CA VAL A 183 -7.14 -34.05 -27.95
C VAL A 183 -8.49 -34.77 -28.03
N LEU A 184 -9.60 -34.03 -27.92
CA LEU A 184 -10.95 -34.57 -28.07
C LEU A 184 -11.22 -35.15 -29.48
N ARG A 185 -10.63 -34.55 -30.51
CA ARG A 185 -10.75 -35.06 -31.90
C ARG A 185 -9.95 -36.35 -32.11
N ARG A 186 -8.80 -36.49 -31.43
CA ARG A 186 -7.95 -37.67 -31.52
C ARG A 186 -8.54 -38.87 -30.78
N SER A 187 -9.16 -38.68 -29.62
CA SER A 187 -9.81 -39.77 -28.87
C SER A 187 -11.01 -40.38 -29.61
N ARG A 188 -11.79 -39.56 -30.32
CA ARG A 188 -12.93 -40.05 -31.13
C ARG A 188 -12.52 -40.89 -32.35
N ARG A 189 -11.31 -40.69 -32.89
CA ARG A 189 -10.78 -41.50 -34.00
C ARG A 189 -10.19 -42.84 -33.57
N ALA A 190 -9.88 -43.02 -32.28
CA ALA A 190 -9.33 -44.29 -31.77
C ALA A 190 -10.42 -45.28 -31.34
N MET A 191 -11.69 -44.84 -31.29
CA MET A 191 -12.85 -45.66 -30.89
C MET A 191 -13.78 -46.02 -32.07
N ALA A 192 -13.44 -45.61 -33.29
CA ALA A 192 -14.12 -45.97 -34.53
C ALA A 192 -13.17 -46.83 -35.37
#